data_AF-A0A965UJP1-F1
#
_entry.id   AF-A0A965UJP1-F1
#
_cell.length_a   1.000
_cell.length_b   1.000
_cell.length_c   1.000
_cell.angle_alpha   90.00
_cell.angle_beta   90.00
_cell.angle_gamma   90.00
#
_symmetry.space_group_name_H-M   'P 1'
#
loop_
_entity.id
_entity.type
_entity.pdbx_description
1 polymer ?
#
loop_
_entity_poly.entity_id
_entity_poly.type
_entity_poly.pdbx_seq_one_letter_code
_entity_poly.pdbx_strand_id
1 'polypeptide(L)'
;MAGTTIDASWANTTLNDVATELTNSLSRTGAGGMLAPFRVADGAINTPGLAFLNETNSGLYRSGAGNLRMSVLGVYVMQWSSTGILIPDGILLEGQCVTPTASADVANKSYVDSSISSALSVNSRALYTATAGQTTFAITYNVGTLDAYINGVKQASSTFTATNGTSVVFSTPMLGGETVDLVGNSSFVGGTYLATTGGTMTGAIAMGNNKITGLGAPTVGTDAATKTYADTMLPKAGGTMTGDITFAATQTFNRVVQVIGTNTNAVAGKQYVLTASLTLTLPATPTAGHTVGISNLSGTTTAVVGRNGNNIQGLAQDLTIDTLNAAITLMYADATRGWVFV
;
A
#
# COMPACT_ATOMS: atom_id res chain seq x y z
N MET A 1 -45.01 -48.83 -82.23
CA MET A 1 -44.85 -47.51 -82.89
C MET A 1 -43.63 -46.86 -82.29
N ALA A 2 -42.64 -46.50 -83.10
CA ALA A 2 -41.48 -45.69 -82.71
C ALA A 2 -41.43 -44.47 -83.63
N GLY A 3 -41.07 -43.29 -83.11
CA GLY A 3 -40.92 -42.08 -83.92
C GLY A 3 -42.10 -41.11 -83.96
N THR A 4 -43.06 -41.17 -83.02
CA THR A 4 -43.97 -40.03 -82.79
C THR A 4 -43.25 -38.98 -81.93
N THR A 5 -42.89 -37.84 -82.52
CA THR A 5 -42.30 -36.71 -81.79
C THR A 5 -43.28 -36.23 -80.73
N ILE A 6 -42.83 -36.15 -79.47
CA ILE A 6 -43.61 -35.56 -78.38
C ILE A 6 -43.54 -34.03 -78.56
N ASP A 7 -44.60 -33.45 -79.13
CA ASP A 7 -44.73 -32.00 -79.21
C ASP A 7 -45.25 -31.43 -77.88
N ALA A 8 -44.57 -30.41 -77.36
CA ALA A 8 -44.93 -29.70 -76.12
C ALA A 8 -45.83 -28.48 -76.37
N SER A 9 -46.13 -28.14 -77.63
CA SER A 9 -46.91 -26.96 -78.01
C SER A 9 -48.31 -26.90 -77.35
N TRP A 10 -48.97 -28.06 -77.21
CA TRP A 10 -50.27 -28.18 -76.54
C TRP A 10 -50.15 -27.91 -75.03
N ALA A 11 -49.05 -28.33 -74.39
CA ALA A 11 -48.85 -28.21 -72.95
C ALA A 11 -48.51 -26.78 -72.55
N ASN A 12 -47.62 -26.13 -73.31
CA ASN A 12 -47.17 -24.75 -73.08
C ASN A 12 -48.30 -23.70 -73.20
N THR A 13 -49.44 -24.06 -73.82
CA THR A 13 -50.59 -23.16 -74.01
C THR A 13 -51.76 -23.45 -73.08
N THR A 14 -51.81 -24.63 -72.46
CA THR A 14 -52.94 -25.08 -71.62
C THR A 14 -52.63 -25.17 -70.12
N LEU A 15 -51.35 -25.09 -69.71
CA LEU A 15 -50.90 -25.29 -68.33
C LEU A 15 -50.37 -24.00 -67.67
N ASN A 16 -50.88 -22.82 -68.06
CA ASN A 16 -50.45 -21.52 -67.52
C ASN A 16 -50.73 -21.37 -66.01
N ASP A 17 -51.78 -22.03 -65.51
CA ASP A 17 -52.12 -22.13 -64.09
C ASP A 17 -51.06 -22.93 -63.32
N VAL A 18 -50.71 -24.12 -63.80
CA VAL A 18 -49.67 -24.99 -63.20
C VAL A 18 -48.29 -24.32 -63.25
N ALA A 19 -47.96 -23.63 -64.35
CA ALA A 19 -46.73 -22.86 -64.46
C ALA A 19 -46.68 -21.70 -63.43
N THR A 20 -47.82 -21.04 -63.19
CA THR A 20 -47.95 -19.98 -62.18
C THR A 20 -47.79 -20.53 -60.77
N GLU A 21 -48.50 -21.62 -60.43
CA GLU A 21 -48.40 -22.26 -59.10
C GLU A 21 -47.00 -22.83 -58.83
N LEU A 22 -46.33 -23.42 -59.83
CA LEU A 22 -44.96 -23.89 -59.68
C LEU A 22 -43.96 -22.74 -59.50
N THR A 23 -44.22 -21.57 -60.12
CA THR A 23 -43.41 -20.35 -59.96
C THR A 23 -43.64 -19.67 -58.60
N ASN A 24 -44.86 -19.75 -58.07
CA ASN A 24 -45.23 -19.22 -56.75
C ASN A 24 -44.85 -20.15 -55.59
N SER A 25 -44.62 -21.44 -55.87
CA SER A 25 -44.27 -22.45 -54.88
C SER A 25 -42.79 -22.39 -54.49
N LEU A 26 -42.52 -22.42 -53.18
CA LEU A 26 -41.16 -22.56 -52.67
C LEU A 26 -40.72 -24.02 -52.74
N SER A 27 -39.65 -24.28 -53.49
CA SER A 27 -39.01 -25.60 -53.51
C SER A 27 -38.63 -26.03 -52.09
N ARG A 28 -38.99 -27.27 -51.72
CA ARG A 28 -38.66 -27.87 -50.41
C ARG A 28 -37.16 -27.95 -50.12
N THR A 29 -36.31 -27.81 -51.14
CA THR A 29 -34.84 -27.78 -51.03
C THR A 29 -34.25 -26.38 -51.27
N GLY A 30 -35.08 -25.34 -51.45
CA GLY A 30 -34.62 -23.98 -51.76
C GLY A 30 -34.07 -23.80 -53.17
N ALA A 31 -34.28 -24.76 -54.07
CA ALA A 31 -33.89 -24.63 -55.47
C ALA A 31 -34.80 -23.62 -56.18
N GLY A 32 -34.28 -22.39 -56.36
CA GLY A 32 -35.04 -21.21 -56.76
C GLY A 32 -35.19 -20.25 -55.58
N GLY A 33 -34.49 -19.11 -55.62
CA GLY A 33 -34.46 -18.14 -54.53
C GLY A 33 -35.76 -17.34 -54.39
N MET A 34 -36.02 -16.82 -53.19
CA MET A 34 -37.20 -15.98 -52.92
C MET A 34 -37.11 -14.64 -53.67
N LEU A 35 -37.99 -14.44 -54.66
CA LEU A 35 -38.06 -13.20 -55.46
C LEU A 35 -38.75 -12.03 -54.73
N ALA A 36 -39.35 -12.29 -53.57
CA ALA A 36 -39.96 -11.31 -52.68
C ALA A 36 -39.61 -11.61 -51.21
N PRO A 37 -39.66 -10.63 -50.30
CA PRO A 37 -39.39 -10.87 -48.88
C PRO A 37 -40.36 -11.90 -48.29
N PHE A 38 -39.83 -12.86 -47.53
CA PHE A 38 -40.66 -13.83 -46.81
C PHE A 38 -41.51 -13.12 -45.76
N ARG A 39 -42.83 -13.22 -45.89
CA ARG A 39 -43.81 -12.64 -44.96
C ARG A 39 -44.53 -13.77 -44.25
N VAL A 40 -44.64 -13.65 -42.93
CA VAL A 40 -45.35 -14.59 -42.08
C VAL A 40 -46.56 -13.90 -41.44
N ALA A 41 -47.54 -14.70 -41.03
CA ALA A 41 -48.62 -14.19 -40.19
C ALA A 41 -48.05 -13.70 -38.85
N ASP A 42 -48.73 -12.76 -38.18
CA ASP A 42 -48.29 -12.24 -36.89
C ASP A 42 -48.14 -13.36 -35.84
N GLY A 43 -49.05 -14.34 -35.84
CA GLY A 43 -49.05 -15.45 -34.89
C GLY A 43 -49.37 -15.04 -33.45
N ALA A 44 -49.21 -15.99 -32.54
CA ALA A 44 -49.43 -15.81 -31.11
C ALA A 44 -48.42 -16.65 -30.31
N ILE A 45 -48.36 -16.45 -28.98
CA ILE A 45 -47.38 -17.11 -28.10
C ILE A 45 -47.40 -18.66 -28.19
N ASN A 46 -48.59 -19.26 -28.35
CA ASN A 46 -48.77 -20.71 -28.49
C ASN A 46 -48.82 -21.19 -29.95
N THR A 47 -48.86 -20.28 -30.91
CA THR A 47 -48.90 -20.57 -32.36
C THR A 47 -48.10 -19.49 -33.11
N PRO A 48 -46.76 -19.49 -33.05
CA PRO A 48 -45.94 -18.45 -33.65
C PRO A 48 -46.07 -18.42 -35.18
N GLY A 49 -45.87 -17.23 -35.78
CA GLY A 49 -45.92 -17.06 -37.23
C GLY A 49 -44.79 -17.78 -37.97
N LEU A 50 -43.66 -17.96 -37.28
CA LEU A 50 -42.58 -18.87 -37.62
C LEU A 50 -42.47 -19.90 -36.50
N ALA A 51 -42.87 -21.15 -36.75
CA ALA A 51 -42.80 -22.23 -35.78
C ALA A 51 -42.14 -23.48 -36.35
N PHE A 52 -41.59 -24.33 -35.47
CA PHE A 52 -41.06 -25.64 -35.87
C PHE A 52 -42.19 -26.64 -36.15
N LEU A 53 -42.01 -27.51 -37.14
CA LEU A 53 -43.00 -28.52 -37.52
C LEU A 53 -43.37 -29.47 -36.36
N ASN A 54 -42.38 -29.80 -35.52
CA ASN A 54 -42.54 -30.71 -34.38
C ASN A 54 -42.72 -29.99 -33.03
N GLU A 55 -42.57 -28.66 -33.00
CA GLU A 55 -42.67 -27.84 -31.78
C GLU A 55 -43.41 -26.54 -32.14
N THR A 56 -44.71 -26.69 -32.39
CA THR A 56 -45.58 -25.67 -33.00
C THR A 56 -45.86 -24.46 -32.10
N ASN A 57 -45.46 -24.54 -30.83
CA ASN A 57 -45.53 -23.49 -29.83
C ASN A 57 -44.17 -22.79 -29.57
N SER A 58 -43.17 -23.05 -30.41
CA SER A 58 -41.84 -22.43 -30.34
C SER A 58 -41.47 -21.70 -31.62
N GLY A 59 -41.00 -20.46 -31.49
CA GLY A 59 -40.48 -19.65 -32.58
C GLY A 59 -40.91 -18.18 -32.51
N LEU A 60 -40.95 -17.49 -33.65
CA LEU A 60 -41.13 -16.04 -33.72
C LEU A 60 -42.59 -15.63 -34.00
N TYR A 61 -43.06 -14.64 -33.25
CA TYR A 61 -44.39 -14.04 -33.40
C TYR A 61 -44.36 -12.53 -33.16
N ARG A 62 -45.39 -11.83 -33.62
CA ARG A 62 -45.54 -10.38 -33.48
C ARG A 62 -46.79 -10.07 -32.68
N SER A 63 -46.65 -9.53 -31.48
CA SER A 63 -47.82 -9.19 -30.63
C SER A 63 -48.45 -7.83 -30.98
N GLY A 64 -47.87 -7.07 -31.91
CA GLY A 64 -48.37 -5.76 -32.33
C GLY A 64 -47.33 -4.95 -33.12
N ALA A 65 -47.68 -3.70 -33.45
CA ALA A 65 -46.75 -2.77 -34.10
C ALA A 65 -45.45 -2.63 -33.28
N GLY A 66 -44.30 -2.76 -33.93
CA GLY A 66 -42.98 -2.63 -33.29
C GLY A 66 -42.63 -3.66 -32.21
N ASN A 67 -43.39 -4.75 -32.05
CA ASN A 67 -43.20 -5.76 -31.00
C ASN A 67 -43.03 -7.17 -31.60
N LEU A 68 -41.78 -7.53 -31.91
CA LEU A 68 -41.38 -8.89 -32.28
C LEU A 68 -41.03 -9.67 -31.01
N ARG A 69 -41.41 -10.95 -30.94
CA ARG A 69 -41.19 -11.81 -29.78
C ARG A 69 -40.79 -13.21 -30.20
N MET A 70 -40.08 -13.90 -29.32
CA MET A 70 -39.87 -15.35 -29.38
C MET A 70 -40.64 -16.03 -28.26
N SER A 71 -41.30 -17.13 -28.59
CA SER A 71 -41.73 -18.12 -27.60
C SER A 71 -40.93 -19.41 -27.71
N VAL A 72 -40.81 -20.13 -26.59
CA VAL A 72 -40.29 -21.49 -26.50
C VAL A 72 -41.27 -22.29 -25.63
N LEU A 73 -41.81 -23.38 -26.15
CA LEU A 73 -42.82 -24.23 -25.52
C LEU A 73 -44.06 -23.46 -25.03
N GLY A 74 -44.46 -22.40 -25.74
CA GLY A 74 -45.55 -21.50 -25.35
C GLY A 74 -45.20 -20.47 -24.27
N VAL A 75 -43.94 -20.44 -23.81
CA VAL A 75 -43.42 -19.43 -22.87
C VAL A 75 -42.78 -18.29 -23.65
N TYR A 76 -43.11 -17.04 -23.32
CA TYR A 76 -42.49 -15.85 -23.89
C TYR A 76 -41.08 -15.68 -23.29
N VAL A 77 -40.04 -15.68 -24.14
CA VAL A 77 -38.62 -15.70 -23.68
C VAL A 77 -37.81 -14.47 -24.06
N MET A 78 -38.19 -13.74 -25.12
CA MET A 78 -37.50 -12.52 -25.54
C MET A 78 -38.41 -11.64 -26.40
N GLN A 79 -38.30 -10.32 -26.23
CA GLN A 79 -38.90 -9.30 -27.11
C GLN A 79 -37.81 -8.42 -27.73
N TRP A 80 -38.02 -8.07 -29.00
CA TRP A 80 -37.31 -7.00 -29.70
C TRP A 80 -38.31 -5.88 -30.04
N SER A 81 -37.97 -4.65 -29.68
CA SER A 81 -38.73 -3.45 -29.99
C SER A 81 -37.81 -2.28 -30.37
N SER A 82 -38.38 -1.16 -30.83
CA SER A 82 -37.62 0.07 -31.12
C SER A 82 -36.95 0.69 -29.89
N THR A 83 -37.29 0.23 -28.69
CA THR A 83 -36.71 0.68 -27.40
C THR A 83 -35.67 -0.28 -26.83
N GLY A 84 -35.39 -1.41 -27.49
CA GLY A 84 -34.37 -2.37 -27.08
C GLY A 84 -34.84 -3.82 -27.04
N ILE A 85 -34.10 -4.64 -26.28
CA ILE A 85 -34.37 -6.06 -26.05
C ILE A 85 -34.87 -6.23 -24.62
N LEU A 86 -35.93 -7.00 -24.43
CA LEU A 86 -36.46 -7.37 -23.12
C LEU A 86 -36.44 -8.88 -22.94
N ILE A 87 -35.85 -9.33 -21.82
CA ILE A 87 -35.94 -10.69 -21.31
C ILE A 87 -36.99 -10.68 -20.19
N PRO A 88 -38.01 -11.55 -20.23
CA PRO A 88 -39.09 -11.55 -19.23
C PRO A 88 -38.64 -12.03 -17.85
N ASP A 89 -39.45 -11.73 -16.83
CA ASP A 89 -39.24 -12.28 -15.49
C ASP A 89 -39.25 -13.82 -15.50
N GLY A 90 -38.43 -14.42 -14.64
CA GLY A 90 -38.19 -15.86 -14.58
C GLY A 90 -37.30 -16.44 -15.69
N ILE A 91 -36.89 -15.66 -16.71
CA ILE A 91 -35.98 -16.11 -17.77
C ILE A 91 -34.53 -15.70 -17.43
N LEU A 92 -33.64 -16.69 -17.30
CA LEU A 92 -32.23 -16.46 -17.00
C LEU A 92 -31.42 -16.14 -18.25
N LEU A 93 -30.47 -15.22 -18.13
CA LEU A 93 -29.48 -14.92 -19.17
C LEU A 93 -28.15 -15.60 -18.82
N GLU A 94 -28.05 -16.89 -19.15
CA GLU A 94 -26.92 -17.73 -18.76
C GLU A 94 -25.62 -17.36 -19.50
N GLY A 95 -24.49 -17.37 -18.78
CA GLY A 95 -23.14 -17.33 -19.32
C GLY A 95 -22.65 -16.04 -19.99
N GLN A 96 -23.53 -15.13 -20.41
CA GLN A 96 -23.13 -13.92 -21.18
C GLN A 96 -22.69 -12.73 -20.32
N CYS A 97 -22.90 -12.76 -19.00
CA CYS A 97 -22.69 -11.61 -18.13
C CYS A 97 -21.34 -11.72 -17.39
N VAL A 98 -20.35 -10.92 -17.80
CA VAL A 98 -19.00 -10.88 -17.23
C VAL A 98 -18.84 -9.75 -16.20
N THR A 99 -17.65 -9.63 -15.59
CA THR A 99 -17.30 -8.47 -14.77
C THR A 99 -17.26 -7.20 -15.63
N PRO A 100 -18.03 -6.15 -15.30
CA PRO A 100 -17.97 -4.86 -16.02
C PRO A 100 -16.57 -4.26 -16.10
N THR A 101 -16.27 -3.68 -17.26
CA THR A 101 -15.03 -2.92 -17.54
C THR A 101 -15.32 -1.47 -17.94
N ALA A 102 -16.51 -1.19 -18.48
CA ALA A 102 -17.02 0.13 -18.79
C ALA A 102 -18.38 0.38 -18.11
N SER A 103 -18.75 1.66 -17.97
CA SER A 103 -19.99 2.08 -17.27
C SER A 103 -21.30 1.73 -18.01
N ALA A 104 -21.21 1.20 -19.23
CA ALA A 104 -22.35 0.76 -20.04
C ALA A 104 -22.49 -0.77 -20.08
N ASP A 105 -21.58 -1.52 -19.44
CA ASP A 105 -21.60 -2.98 -19.43
C ASP A 105 -22.71 -3.50 -18.51
N VAL A 106 -23.35 -4.61 -18.91
CA VAL A 106 -24.30 -5.31 -18.04
C VAL A 106 -23.52 -6.04 -16.94
N ALA A 107 -23.86 -5.77 -15.68
CA ALA A 107 -23.20 -6.34 -14.52
C ALA A 107 -23.81 -7.68 -14.10
N ASN A 108 -22.96 -8.69 -13.84
CA ASN A 108 -23.43 -9.98 -13.36
C ASN A 108 -23.80 -9.95 -11.87
N LYS A 109 -24.66 -10.88 -11.44
CA LYS A 109 -25.12 -10.93 -10.05
C LYS A 109 -23.95 -11.06 -9.06
N SER A 110 -22.88 -11.79 -9.39
CA SER A 110 -21.71 -11.91 -8.51
C SER A 110 -21.01 -10.56 -8.30
N TYR A 111 -20.87 -9.74 -9.35
CA TYR A 111 -20.28 -8.41 -9.28
C TYR A 111 -21.18 -7.44 -8.50
N VAL A 112 -22.49 -7.46 -8.77
CA VAL A 112 -23.47 -6.62 -8.08
C VAL A 112 -23.52 -7.00 -6.59
N ASP A 113 -23.67 -8.28 -6.26
CA ASP A 113 -23.68 -8.79 -4.89
C ASP A 113 -22.34 -8.51 -4.18
N SER A 114 -21.19 -8.61 -4.85
CA SER A 114 -19.88 -8.29 -4.25
C SER A 114 -19.72 -6.80 -3.98
N SER A 115 -20.12 -5.95 -4.93
CA SER A 115 -20.08 -4.48 -4.80
C SER A 115 -21.03 -4.03 -3.68
N ILE A 116 -22.24 -4.59 -3.64
CA ILE A 116 -23.23 -4.34 -2.59
C ILE A 116 -22.75 -4.90 -1.25
N SER A 117 -22.16 -6.10 -1.20
CA SER A 117 -21.60 -6.67 0.04
C SER A 117 -20.48 -5.80 0.62
N SER A 118 -19.62 -5.24 -0.25
CA SER A 118 -18.61 -4.25 0.14
C SER A 118 -19.17 -2.91 0.62
N ALA A 119 -20.46 -2.64 0.38
CA ALA A 119 -21.16 -1.40 0.74
C ALA A 119 -22.24 -1.55 1.84
N LEU A 120 -22.76 -2.77 2.09
CA LEU A 120 -23.91 -3.02 2.97
C LEU A 120 -23.61 -3.91 4.18
N SER A 121 -22.41 -4.50 4.32
CA SER A 121 -22.10 -5.37 5.46
C SER A 121 -20.89 -4.93 6.25
N VAL A 122 -21.15 -4.48 7.49
CA VAL A 122 -20.54 -5.16 8.64
C VAL A 122 -21.48 -5.26 9.86
N ASN A 123 -22.80 -5.33 9.66
CA ASN A 123 -23.77 -5.55 10.75
C ASN A 123 -24.08 -7.03 10.89
N SER A 124 -23.45 -7.70 11.87
CA SER A 124 -23.92 -9.00 12.35
C SER A 124 -25.27 -8.83 13.04
N ARG A 125 -26.13 -9.84 12.95
CA ARG A 125 -27.37 -9.91 13.72
C ARG A 125 -27.55 -11.30 14.31
N ALA A 126 -27.96 -11.37 15.57
CA ALA A 126 -28.23 -12.61 16.27
C ALA A 126 -29.54 -12.48 17.06
N LEU A 127 -30.50 -13.36 16.74
CA LEU A 127 -31.82 -13.39 17.35
C LEU A 127 -31.92 -14.61 18.25
N TYR A 128 -32.35 -14.41 19.50
CA TYR A 128 -32.48 -15.46 20.52
C TYR A 128 -33.85 -15.43 21.17
N THR A 129 -34.32 -16.62 21.56
CA THR A 129 -35.36 -16.76 22.60
C THR A 129 -34.66 -17.08 23.91
N ALA A 130 -34.79 -16.20 24.90
CA ALA A 130 -34.10 -16.31 26.17
C ALA A 130 -34.67 -17.45 27.03
N THR A 131 -33.78 -18.20 27.69
CA THR A 131 -34.17 -19.10 28.78
C THR A 131 -34.26 -18.32 30.09
N ALA A 132 -35.18 -18.71 30.99
CA ALA A 132 -35.33 -18.04 32.28
C ALA A 132 -34.00 -18.05 33.06
N GLY A 133 -33.55 -16.87 33.50
CA GLY A 133 -32.28 -16.70 34.20
C GLY A 133 -31.05 -16.52 33.29
N GLN A 134 -31.21 -16.59 31.97
CA GLN A 134 -30.10 -16.34 31.03
C GLN A 134 -29.70 -14.86 31.02
N THR A 135 -28.41 -14.58 31.03
CA THR A 135 -27.84 -13.21 30.91
C THR A 135 -26.92 -13.05 29.70
N THR A 136 -26.29 -14.14 29.24
CA THR A 136 -25.25 -14.12 28.19
C THR A 136 -25.74 -14.65 26.86
N PHE A 137 -25.41 -13.94 25.79
CA PHE A 137 -25.72 -14.26 24.39
C PHE A 137 -24.48 -14.05 23.51
N ALA A 138 -24.26 -14.91 22.51
CA ALA A 138 -23.11 -14.81 21.61
C ALA A 138 -23.41 -13.89 20.41
N ILE A 139 -22.43 -13.10 19.96
CA ILE A 139 -22.51 -12.31 18.72
C ILE A 139 -21.13 -11.71 18.44
N THR A 140 -20.70 -11.67 17.17
CA THR A 140 -19.46 -10.98 16.77
C THR A 140 -19.73 -9.50 16.50
N TYR A 141 -18.98 -8.58 17.12
CA TYR A 141 -19.17 -7.12 16.97
C TYR A 141 -17.87 -6.36 17.21
N ASN A 142 -17.75 -5.11 16.74
CA ASN A 142 -16.69 -4.23 17.22
C ASN A 142 -17.08 -3.62 18.58
N VAL A 143 -16.16 -3.66 19.53
CA VAL A 143 -16.39 -3.15 20.89
C VAL A 143 -16.84 -1.69 20.85
N GLY A 144 -17.97 -1.40 21.50
CA GLY A 144 -18.58 -0.07 21.52
C GLY A 144 -19.59 0.24 20.40
N THR A 145 -19.81 -0.66 19.44
CA THR A 145 -20.74 -0.45 18.30
C THR A 145 -21.85 -1.52 18.21
N LEU A 146 -22.30 -2.04 19.35
CA LEU A 146 -23.41 -2.99 19.43
C LEU A 146 -24.70 -2.35 19.96
N ASP A 147 -25.80 -2.56 19.25
CA ASP A 147 -27.16 -2.30 19.70
C ASP A 147 -27.83 -3.60 20.16
N ALA A 148 -28.62 -3.53 21.24
CA ALA A 148 -29.38 -4.67 21.76
C ALA A 148 -30.85 -4.31 21.94
N TYR A 149 -31.75 -5.24 21.65
CA TYR A 149 -33.20 -5.09 21.76
C TYR A 149 -33.78 -6.29 22.53
N ILE A 150 -34.68 -6.04 23.47
CA ILE A 150 -35.45 -7.07 24.18
C ILE A 150 -36.94 -6.84 23.87
N ASN A 151 -37.61 -7.86 23.33
CA ASN A 151 -39.00 -7.80 22.86
C ASN A 151 -39.26 -6.60 21.91
N GLY A 152 -38.26 -6.25 21.09
CA GLY A 152 -38.28 -5.10 20.18
C GLY A 152 -37.91 -3.75 20.81
N VAL A 153 -37.76 -3.65 22.13
CA VAL A 153 -37.38 -2.41 22.83
C VAL A 153 -35.86 -2.29 22.91
N LYS A 154 -35.31 -1.22 22.31
CA LYS A 154 -33.88 -0.92 22.37
C LYS A 154 -33.43 -0.71 23.82
N GLN A 155 -32.40 -1.44 24.20
CA GLN A 155 -31.79 -1.38 25.52
C GLN A 155 -30.75 -0.26 25.58
N ALA A 156 -30.66 0.42 26.73
CA ALA A 156 -29.61 1.41 26.97
C ALA A 156 -28.27 0.70 27.18
N SER A 157 -27.16 1.31 26.76
CA SER A 157 -25.81 0.74 26.93
C SER A 157 -25.38 0.54 28.39
N SER A 158 -26.17 1.02 29.37
CA SER A 158 -25.98 0.76 30.80
C SER A 158 -26.66 -0.52 31.31
N THR A 159 -27.54 -1.16 30.53
CA THR A 159 -28.26 -2.38 30.94
C THR A 159 -27.62 -3.67 30.41
N PHE A 160 -26.53 -3.56 29.65
CA PHE A 160 -25.73 -4.69 29.16
C PHE A 160 -24.25 -4.34 29.03
N THR A 161 -23.39 -5.37 29.03
CA THR A 161 -21.94 -5.26 28.83
C THR A 161 -21.55 -5.95 27.52
N ALA A 162 -20.83 -5.22 26.66
CA ALA A 162 -20.38 -5.67 25.34
C ALA A 162 -18.94 -5.21 25.08
N THR A 163 -17.97 -5.88 25.71
CA THR A 163 -16.55 -5.45 25.78
C THR A 163 -15.54 -6.41 25.13
N ASN A 164 -15.98 -7.58 24.64
CA ASN A 164 -15.10 -8.65 24.15
C ASN A 164 -15.26 -8.97 22.64
N GLY A 165 -16.16 -8.27 21.95
CA GLY A 165 -16.45 -8.44 20.52
C GLY A 165 -17.06 -9.79 20.11
N THR A 166 -17.46 -10.63 21.08
CA THR A 166 -17.88 -12.04 20.85
C THR A 166 -19.11 -12.47 21.66
N SER A 167 -19.45 -11.77 22.74
CA SER A 167 -20.71 -11.96 23.48
C SER A 167 -21.20 -10.68 24.17
N VAL A 168 -22.48 -10.69 24.55
CA VAL A 168 -23.16 -9.62 25.29
C VAL A 168 -23.73 -10.22 26.58
N VAL A 169 -23.63 -9.48 27.69
CA VAL A 169 -24.14 -9.89 29.01
C VAL A 169 -25.09 -8.83 29.54
N PHE A 170 -26.36 -9.16 29.77
CA PHE A 170 -27.35 -8.26 30.36
C PHE A 170 -27.22 -8.18 31.89
N SER A 171 -27.43 -7.00 32.45
CA SER A 171 -27.33 -6.72 33.90
C SER A 171 -28.47 -7.32 34.72
N THR A 172 -29.60 -7.64 34.07
CA THR A 172 -30.76 -8.32 34.67
C THR A 172 -30.96 -9.66 33.96
N PRO A 173 -31.21 -10.77 34.68
CA PRO A 173 -31.54 -12.05 34.04
C PRO A 173 -32.84 -11.97 33.25
N MET A 174 -32.85 -12.54 32.05
CA MET A 174 -34.04 -12.58 31.20
C MET A 174 -35.13 -13.46 31.80
N LEU A 175 -36.38 -13.09 31.53
CA LEU A 175 -37.54 -13.95 31.75
C LEU A 175 -37.62 -14.95 30.59
N GLY A 176 -38.06 -16.19 30.89
CA GLY A 176 -38.12 -17.24 29.87
C GLY A 176 -39.10 -16.89 28.75
N GLY A 177 -38.64 -16.98 27.51
CA GLY A 177 -39.45 -16.67 26.31
C GLY A 177 -39.25 -15.27 25.74
N GLU A 178 -38.46 -14.39 26.38
CA GLU A 178 -38.16 -13.07 25.81
C GLU A 178 -37.35 -13.18 24.51
N THR A 179 -37.63 -12.28 23.56
CA THR A 179 -36.89 -12.22 22.29
C THR A 179 -35.76 -11.21 22.39
N VAL A 180 -34.51 -11.65 22.21
CA VAL A 180 -33.31 -10.81 22.25
C VAL A 180 -32.76 -10.69 20.83
N ASP A 181 -32.81 -9.50 20.24
CA ASP A 181 -32.18 -9.18 18.95
C ASP A 181 -30.93 -8.34 19.21
N LEU A 182 -29.78 -8.83 18.76
CA LEU A 182 -28.48 -8.17 18.91
C LEU A 182 -27.98 -7.76 17.54
N VAL A 183 -27.63 -6.49 17.38
CA VAL A 183 -27.08 -5.93 16.14
C VAL A 183 -25.64 -5.48 16.42
N GLY A 184 -24.69 -6.28 15.96
CA GLY A 184 -23.27 -6.00 16.10
C GLY A 184 -22.73 -5.29 14.86
N ASN A 185 -22.63 -3.97 14.90
CA ASN A 185 -21.94 -3.25 13.83
C ASN A 185 -20.43 -3.48 13.98
N SER A 186 -19.73 -3.66 12.86
CA SER A 186 -18.27 -3.63 12.80
C SER A 186 -17.82 -2.37 12.06
N SER A 187 -16.66 -1.84 12.42
CA SER A 187 -16.17 -0.59 11.86
C SER A 187 -15.83 -0.74 10.38
N PHE A 188 -16.27 0.23 9.58
CA PHE A 188 -15.73 0.48 8.25
C PHE A 188 -14.22 0.77 8.37
N VAL A 189 -13.37 -0.19 8.01
CA VAL A 189 -11.93 0.05 7.85
C VAL A 189 -11.70 0.68 6.47
N GLY A 190 -12.05 1.97 6.37
CA GLY A 190 -11.79 2.78 5.21
C GLY A 190 -10.30 3.07 5.07
N GLY A 191 -9.56 2.17 4.43
CA GLY A 191 -8.21 2.43 3.94
C GLY A 191 -7.21 1.31 4.12
N THR A 192 -6.38 1.09 3.08
CA THR A 192 -5.09 0.38 3.16
C THR A 192 -3.95 1.27 3.69
N TYR A 193 -4.31 2.33 4.43
CA TYR A 193 -3.42 3.39 4.91
C TYR A 193 -3.48 3.52 6.43
N LEU A 194 -2.39 4.03 7.02
CA LEU A 194 -2.34 4.41 8.43
C LEU A 194 -3.23 5.64 8.66
N ALA A 195 -3.95 5.66 9.79
CA ALA A 195 -4.81 6.79 10.14
C ALA A 195 -3.98 8.07 10.35
N THR A 196 -4.41 9.18 9.76
CA THR A 196 -3.73 10.50 9.88
C THR A 196 -3.77 11.08 11.29
N THR A 197 -4.72 10.64 12.11
CA THR A 197 -4.80 10.91 13.55
C THR A 197 -3.82 10.08 14.39
N GLY A 198 -3.08 9.15 13.78
CA GLY A 198 -2.20 8.19 14.46
C GLY A 198 -2.92 6.94 14.96
N GLY A 199 -2.16 6.03 15.57
CA GLY A 199 -2.62 4.77 16.13
C GLY A 199 -1.46 3.83 16.49
N THR A 200 -1.75 2.69 17.12
CA THR A 200 -0.73 1.69 17.47
C THR A 200 -0.37 0.82 16.27
N MET A 201 0.92 0.78 15.93
CA MET A 201 1.44 -0.02 14.81
C MET A 201 1.93 -1.37 15.35
N THR A 202 1.10 -2.41 15.26
CA THR A 202 1.39 -3.75 15.84
C THR A 202 2.21 -4.67 14.93
N GLY A 203 2.48 -4.26 13.70
CA GLY A 203 3.26 -4.99 12.70
C GLY A 203 4.26 -4.11 11.98
N ALA A 204 5.16 -4.74 11.20
CA ALA A 204 6.18 -4.02 10.45
C ALA A 204 5.58 -3.18 9.31
N ILE A 205 6.08 -1.95 9.14
CA ILE A 205 5.71 -1.07 8.03
C ILE A 205 6.84 -1.08 7.00
N ALA A 206 6.56 -1.68 5.84
CA ALA A 206 7.51 -1.74 4.73
C ALA A 206 7.52 -0.42 3.94
N MET A 207 8.51 0.44 4.20
CA MET A 207 8.65 1.73 3.50
C MET A 207 9.33 1.61 2.12
N GLY A 208 10.07 0.53 1.86
CA GLY A 208 10.85 0.38 0.62
C GLY A 208 11.85 1.53 0.43
N ASN A 209 11.91 2.09 -0.78
CA ASN A 209 12.77 3.25 -1.11
C ASN A 209 12.09 4.62 -0.83
N ASN A 210 10.92 4.64 -0.17
CA ASN A 210 10.17 5.87 0.06
C ASN A 210 10.73 6.67 1.24
N LYS A 211 10.65 8.00 1.15
CA LYS A 211 11.13 8.92 2.19
C LYS A 211 10.05 9.13 3.27
N ILE A 212 10.48 9.15 4.53
CA ILE A 212 9.68 9.75 5.61
C ILE A 212 9.94 11.26 5.57
N THR A 213 8.91 12.06 5.34
CA THR A 213 8.99 13.53 5.24
C THR A 213 8.27 14.20 6.40
N GLY A 214 8.72 15.38 6.83
CA GLY A 214 8.09 16.13 7.94
C GLY A 214 8.42 15.63 9.35
N LEU A 215 9.32 14.64 9.50
CA LEU A 215 9.79 14.20 10.82
C LEU A 215 10.59 15.33 11.50
N GLY A 216 10.22 15.66 12.73
CA GLY A 216 10.88 16.68 13.55
C GLY A 216 12.21 16.21 14.16
N ALA A 217 12.88 17.11 14.89
CA ALA A 217 13.96 16.69 15.78
C ALA A 217 13.38 15.91 16.98
N PRO A 218 14.01 14.80 17.40
CA PRO A 218 13.57 14.05 18.57
C PRO A 218 13.74 14.89 19.85
N THR A 219 12.80 14.73 20.77
CA THR A 219 12.73 15.46 22.05
C THR A 219 12.78 14.53 23.26
N VAL A 220 12.33 13.28 23.10
CA VAL A 220 12.41 12.22 24.11
C VAL A 220 13.12 10.99 23.56
N GLY A 221 13.64 10.13 24.44
CA GLY A 221 14.45 8.96 24.05
C GLY A 221 13.72 7.87 23.25
N THR A 222 12.40 7.97 23.09
CA THR A 222 11.57 7.08 22.28
C THR A 222 11.23 7.64 20.89
N ASP A 223 11.63 8.88 20.59
CA ASP A 223 11.34 9.52 19.31
C ASP A 223 12.23 8.97 18.17
N ALA A 224 11.68 8.93 16.95
CA ALA A 224 12.48 8.68 15.76
C ALA A 224 13.34 9.91 15.40
N ALA A 225 14.63 9.70 15.13
CA ALA A 225 15.56 10.77 14.78
C ALA A 225 15.67 10.99 13.26
N THR A 226 15.71 12.26 12.83
CA THR A 226 16.15 12.61 11.47
C THR A 226 17.65 12.38 11.32
N LYS A 227 18.14 12.16 10.08
CA LYS A 227 19.59 12.08 9.84
C LYS A 227 20.31 13.39 10.16
N THR A 228 19.72 14.53 9.82
CA THR A 228 20.26 15.85 10.21
C THR A 228 20.51 15.95 11.71
N TYR A 229 19.56 15.49 12.55
CA TYR A 229 19.78 15.45 14.00
C TYR A 229 20.89 14.49 14.40
N ALA A 230 20.86 13.24 13.91
CA ALA A 230 21.88 12.24 14.25
C ALA A 230 23.31 12.70 13.89
N ASP A 231 23.47 13.35 12.73
CA ASP A 231 24.75 13.86 12.23
C ASP A 231 25.30 15.04 13.08
N THR A 232 24.46 15.74 13.85
CA THR A 232 24.95 16.76 14.83
C THR A 232 25.62 16.16 16.04
N MET A 233 25.31 14.90 16.40
CA MET A 233 25.86 14.27 17.60
C MET A 233 27.25 13.69 17.37
N LEU A 234 27.61 13.35 16.12
CA LEU A 234 28.95 12.91 15.71
C LEU A 234 29.39 13.67 14.44
N PRO A 235 29.76 14.97 14.53
CA PRO A 235 30.06 15.77 13.36
C PRO A 235 31.27 15.23 12.56
N LYS A 236 31.12 15.16 11.23
CA LYS A 236 32.17 14.66 10.30
C LYS A 236 33.46 15.50 10.31
N ALA A 237 33.43 16.72 10.84
CA ALA A 237 34.57 17.63 10.89
C ALA A 237 34.56 18.51 12.16
N GLY A 238 35.03 17.95 13.27
CA GLY A 238 35.22 18.68 14.53
C GLY A 238 33.93 18.88 15.34
N GLY A 239 34.04 18.73 16.66
CA GLY A 239 32.94 18.92 17.59
C GLY A 239 33.40 18.64 19.03
N THR A 240 32.72 19.23 20.01
CA THR A 240 33.01 18.98 21.43
C THR A 240 32.17 17.81 21.91
N MET A 241 32.80 16.65 22.05
CA MET A 241 32.21 15.53 22.78
C MET A 241 32.36 15.81 24.29
N THR A 242 31.24 15.88 25.02
CA THR A 242 31.24 16.14 26.48
C THR A 242 30.91 14.87 27.26
N GLY A 243 31.58 14.68 28.41
CA GLY A 243 31.46 13.47 29.24
C GLY A 243 32.53 12.42 28.91
N ASP A 244 32.57 11.34 29.68
CA ASP A 244 33.55 10.28 29.51
C ASP A 244 33.29 9.46 28.24
N ILE A 245 34.26 9.44 27.33
CA ILE A 245 34.20 8.64 26.10
C ILE A 245 34.91 7.32 26.33
N THR A 246 34.17 6.30 26.74
CA THR A 246 34.68 4.93 26.86
C THR A 246 34.80 4.30 25.48
N PHE A 247 36.02 4.19 24.96
CA PHE A 247 36.30 3.46 23.73
C PHE A 247 36.42 1.96 24.00
N ALA A 248 35.68 1.13 23.24
CA ALA A 248 35.60 -0.32 23.45
C ALA A 248 36.87 -1.11 23.01
N ALA A 249 37.86 -0.43 22.42
CA ALA A 249 39.12 -1.02 21.95
C ALA A 249 40.26 0.01 22.01
N THR A 250 41.49 -0.44 21.75
CA THR A 250 42.67 0.44 21.64
C THR A 250 42.52 1.39 20.45
N GLN A 251 42.26 2.67 20.73
CA GLN A 251 42.21 3.71 19.71
C GLN A 251 43.61 4.21 19.36
N THR A 252 43.89 4.35 18.06
CA THR A 252 45.15 4.92 17.57
C THR A 252 45.04 6.44 17.42
N PHE A 253 45.51 7.18 18.43
CA PHE A 253 45.69 8.63 18.35
C PHE A 253 47.05 8.97 17.71
N ASN A 254 47.10 8.96 16.37
CA ASN A 254 48.33 9.31 15.66
C ASN A 254 48.65 10.80 15.79
N ARG A 255 49.79 11.11 16.42
CA ARG A 255 50.35 12.46 16.49
C ARG A 255 50.99 12.81 15.14
N VAL A 256 50.70 13.99 14.59
CA VAL A 256 51.16 14.36 13.24
C VAL A 256 52.66 14.65 13.25
N VAL A 257 53.45 13.78 12.61
CA VAL A 257 54.91 13.93 12.50
C VAL A 257 55.27 14.97 11.43
N GLN A 258 56.30 15.77 11.70
CA GLN A 258 56.86 16.80 10.83
C GLN A 258 58.38 16.72 10.91
N VAL A 259 59.04 16.46 9.78
CA VAL A 259 60.50 16.47 9.69
C VAL A 259 60.92 17.87 9.23
N ILE A 260 61.80 18.54 9.98
CA ILE A 260 62.15 19.96 9.76
C ILE A 260 63.67 20.18 9.81
N GLY A 261 64.18 20.96 8.85
CA GLY A 261 65.59 21.35 8.73
C GLY A 261 65.84 22.86 8.85
N THR A 262 64.82 23.64 9.21
CA THR A 262 64.88 25.11 9.34
C THR A 262 64.03 25.58 10.53
N ASN A 263 64.30 26.81 11.01
CA ASN A 263 63.54 27.43 12.09
C ASN A 263 62.03 27.37 11.80
N THR A 264 61.25 26.89 12.77
CA THR A 264 59.83 26.54 12.57
C THR A 264 59.01 26.93 13.80
N ASN A 265 57.78 27.42 13.60
CA ASN A 265 56.81 27.58 14.68
C ASN A 265 56.07 26.27 14.93
N ALA A 266 56.17 25.74 16.15
CA ALA A 266 55.46 24.55 16.57
C ALA A 266 53.96 24.83 16.72
N VAL A 267 53.15 24.01 16.05
CA VAL A 267 51.73 23.77 16.36
C VAL A 267 51.63 22.63 17.38
N ALA A 268 50.74 22.77 18.37
CA ALA A 268 50.42 21.73 19.35
C ALA A 268 49.87 20.45 18.68
N GLY A 269 50.04 19.30 19.34
CA GLY A 269 49.63 17.99 18.77
C GLY A 269 50.60 17.41 17.73
N LYS A 270 51.85 17.87 17.72
CA LYS A 270 52.97 17.39 16.88
C LYS A 270 54.24 17.20 17.76
N GLN A 271 55.35 16.55 17.36
CA GLN A 271 55.59 15.78 16.14
C GLN A 271 56.90 16.16 15.43
N TYR A 272 57.74 17.01 16.01
CA TYR A 272 58.88 17.57 15.29
C TYR A 272 60.12 16.68 15.38
N VAL A 273 60.61 16.27 14.22
CA VAL A 273 61.91 15.61 14.06
C VAL A 273 62.86 16.62 13.43
N LEU A 274 63.86 17.06 14.19
CA LEU A 274 64.85 18.05 13.79
C LEU A 274 65.95 17.35 12.98
N THR A 275 66.27 17.84 11.77
CA THR A 275 67.36 17.30 10.93
C THR A 275 68.53 18.27 10.75
N ALA A 276 68.45 19.47 11.34
CA ALA A 276 69.52 20.45 11.40
C ALA A 276 69.49 21.17 12.76
N SER A 277 70.58 21.85 13.11
CA SER A 277 70.54 22.80 14.23
C SER A 277 69.64 23.99 13.85
N LEU A 278 68.57 24.19 14.61
CA LEU A 278 67.51 25.15 14.32
C LEU A 278 66.77 25.55 15.60
N THR A 279 66.00 26.63 15.54
CA THR A 279 65.07 27.05 16.60
C THR A 279 63.65 26.58 16.30
N LEU A 280 63.14 25.65 17.12
CA LEU A 280 61.72 25.28 17.13
C LEU A 280 61.00 26.19 18.13
N THR A 281 60.26 27.16 17.62
CA THR A 281 59.58 28.17 18.42
C THR A 281 58.22 27.64 18.88
N LEU A 282 58.01 27.46 20.19
CA LEU A 282 56.77 26.92 20.77
C LEU A 282 55.53 27.79 20.44
N PRO A 283 54.30 27.26 20.56
CA PRO A 283 53.09 28.07 20.43
C PRO A 283 53.12 29.32 21.33
N ALA A 284 52.71 30.47 20.79
CA ALA A 284 52.61 31.72 21.56
C ALA A 284 51.43 31.70 22.55
N THR A 285 50.32 31.09 22.17
CA THR A 285 49.05 31.05 22.93
C THR A 285 48.60 29.62 23.23
N PRO A 286 49.36 28.83 24.00
CA PRO A 286 48.97 27.49 24.40
C PRO A 286 47.87 27.50 25.47
N THR A 287 47.05 26.46 25.50
CA THR A 287 46.11 26.15 26.59
C THR A 287 46.64 24.96 27.38
N ALA A 288 46.19 24.79 28.63
CA ALA A 288 46.61 23.70 29.49
C ALA A 288 46.37 22.33 28.82
N GLY A 289 47.37 21.44 28.89
CA GLY A 289 47.32 20.12 28.25
C GLY A 289 47.75 20.08 26.78
N HIS A 290 48.00 21.23 26.13
CA HIS A 290 48.63 21.22 24.81
C HIS A 290 50.04 20.61 24.87
N THR A 291 50.32 19.64 24.01
CA THR A 291 51.63 18.98 23.91
C THR A 291 52.39 19.34 22.64
N VAL A 292 53.71 19.48 22.76
CA VAL A 292 54.66 19.54 21.65
C VAL A 292 55.79 18.56 21.97
N GLY A 293 55.96 17.55 21.12
CA GLY A 293 57.09 16.63 21.20
C GLY A 293 58.11 16.89 20.11
N ILE A 294 59.35 16.58 20.45
CA ILE A 294 60.57 17.01 19.76
C ILE A 294 61.54 15.83 19.78
N SER A 295 62.17 15.53 18.64
CA SER A 295 63.26 14.56 18.54
C SER A 295 64.42 15.17 17.76
N ASN A 296 65.58 15.29 18.40
CA ASN A 296 66.76 15.94 17.83
C ASN A 296 67.63 14.95 17.03
N LEU A 297 67.28 14.70 15.77
CA LEU A 297 68.08 13.87 14.85
C LEU A 297 69.03 14.72 13.98
N SER A 298 69.40 15.93 14.43
CA SER A 298 70.24 16.87 13.66
C SER A 298 71.71 16.46 13.56
N GLY A 299 72.14 15.46 14.35
CA GLY A 299 73.56 15.16 14.55
C GLY A 299 74.31 16.18 15.42
N THR A 300 73.61 17.17 16.00
CA THR A 300 74.21 18.24 16.82
C THR A 300 73.54 18.38 18.19
N THR A 301 74.22 19.06 19.12
CA THR A 301 73.76 19.39 20.48
C THR A 301 73.40 20.87 20.63
N THR A 302 72.98 21.51 19.53
CA THR A 302 72.82 22.98 19.46
C THR A 302 71.42 23.44 19.02
N ALA A 303 70.50 22.51 18.77
CA ALA A 303 69.12 22.85 18.45
C ALA A 303 68.43 23.51 19.67
N VAL A 304 67.59 24.52 19.44
CA VAL A 304 66.97 25.33 20.48
C VAL A 304 65.44 25.18 20.43
N VAL A 305 64.83 25.04 21.58
CA VAL A 305 63.38 25.17 21.78
C VAL A 305 63.10 26.58 22.27
N GLY A 306 62.62 27.43 21.36
CA GLY A 306 62.30 28.83 21.63
C GLY A 306 61.00 28.95 22.41
N ARG A 307 61.02 29.59 23.58
CA ARG A 307 59.90 29.63 24.54
C ARG A 307 58.70 30.45 24.08
N ASN A 308 58.90 31.33 23.10
CA ASN A 308 57.90 32.19 22.47
C ASN A 308 57.00 32.96 23.46
N GLY A 309 57.63 33.65 24.41
CA GLY A 309 56.96 34.44 25.45
C GLY A 309 56.53 33.65 26.69
N ASN A 310 56.27 32.35 26.57
CA ASN A 310 55.93 31.47 27.69
C ASN A 310 57.18 31.06 28.49
N ASN A 311 57.00 30.47 29.68
CA ASN A 311 58.10 29.85 30.44
C ASN A 311 58.35 28.41 29.96
N ILE A 312 59.56 27.90 30.20
CA ILE A 312 59.89 26.47 30.12
C ILE A 312 60.38 26.05 31.52
N GLN A 313 59.74 25.05 32.13
CA GLN A 313 60.03 24.60 33.50
C GLN A 313 60.05 25.73 34.56
N GLY A 314 59.13 26.70 34.42
CA GLY A 314 59.06 27.90 35.27
C GLY A 314 60.12 28.96 34.99
N LEU A 315 61.01 28.76 34.01
CA LEU A 315 62.08 29.70 33.64
C LEU A 315 61.73 30.48 32.37
N ALA A 316 62.01 31.78 32.37
CA ALA A 316 61.80 32.67 31.23
C ALA A 316 62.96 32.63 30.20
N GLN A 317 63.46 31.44 29.90
CA GLN A 317 64.62 31.19 29.02
C GLN A 317 64.30 30.12 27.97
N ASP A 318 65.02 30.16 26.85
CA ASP A 318 64.93 29.13 25.80
C ASP A 318 65.73 27.89 26.21
N LEU A 319 65.31 26.71 25.73
CA LEU A 319 65.93 25.43 26.08
C LEU A 319 66.83 24.94 24.93
N THR A 320 68.14 24.84 25.16
CA THR A 320 69.07 24.17 24.25
C THR A 320 69.03 22.65 24.46
N ILE A 321 68.96 21.88 23.38
CA ILE A 321 69.05 20.42 23.42
C ILE A 321 70.53 20.02 23.36
N ASP A 322 71.18 20.06 24.52
CA ASP A 322 72.62 19.76 24.72
C ASP A 322 72.99 18.28 24.55
N THR A 323 71.99 17.40 24.50
CA THR A 323 72.15 15.95 24.44
C THR A 323 71.85 15.44 23.03
N LEU A 324 72.80 14.71 22.44
CA LEU A 324 72.69 14.17 21.09
C LEU A 324 71.54 13.14 21.02
N ASN A 325 70.74 13.19 19.94
CA ASN A 325 69.62 12.28 19.71
C ASN A 325 68.51 12.31 20.79
N ALA A 326 68.49 13.33 21.65
CA ALA A 326 67.46 13.47 22.68
C ALA A 326 66.05 13.63 22.09
N ALA A 327 65.07 13.02 22.74
CA ALA A 327 63.65 13.20 22.47
C ALA A 327 62.93 13.61 23.75
N ILE A 328 62.11 14.65 23.67
CA ILE A 328 61.36 15.22 24.79
C ILE A 328 59.92 15.48 24.37
N THR A 329 58.98 15.36 25.31
CA THR A 329 57.63 15.91 25.16
C THR A 329 57.45 17.03 26.17
N LEU A 330 57.00 18.18 25.67
CA LEU A 330 56.61 19.33 26.48
C LEU A 330 55.10 19.40 26.52
N MET A 331 54.54 19.61 27.71
CA MET A 331 53.12 19.91 27.92
C MET A 331 52.99 21.29 28.56
N TYR A 332 52.12 22.15 28.04
CA TYR A 332 51.84 23.44 28.68
C TYR A 332 50.92 23.22 29.89
N ALA A 333 51.34 23.69 31.06
CA ALA A 333 50.60 23.54 32.30
C ALA A 333 49.75 24.79 32.62
N ASP A 334 50.40 25.94 32.78
CA ASP A 334 49.77 27.26 32.98
C ASP A 334 50.81 28.37 32.75
N ALA A 335 50.41 29.64 32.90
CA ALA A 335 51.29 30.80 32.69
C ALA A 335 52.50 30.85 33.65
N THR A 336 52.42 30.23 34.83
CA THR A 336 53.48 30.28 35.84
C THR A 336 54.56 29.24 35.55
N ARG A 337 54.16 27.97 35.40
CA ARG A 337 55.09 26.86 35.11
C ARG A 337 55.46 26.78 33.62
N GLY A 338 54.59 27.27 32.75
CA GLY A 338 54.78 27.21 31.30
C GLY A 338 54.78 25.78 30.77
N TRP A 339 55.74 25.50 29.88
CA TRP A 339 55.96 24.18 29.29
C TRP A 339 56.80 23.29 30.22
N VAL A 340 56.25 22.15 30.64
CA VAL A 340 56.91 21.15 31.48
C VAL A 340 57.18 19.85 30.72
N PHE A 341 58.22 19.12 31.08
CA PHE A 341 58.49 17.77 30.54
C PHE A 341 57.44 16.78 31.06
N VAL A 342 57.02 15.85 30.19
CA VAL A 342 56.09 14.74 30.46
C VAL A 342 56.54 13.44 29.78
#